data_AF-A0A5C0ZEA6-F1
#
_entry.id   AF-A0A5C0ZEA6-F1
#
_cell.length_a   1.000
_cell.length_b   1.000
_cell.length_c   1.000
_cell.angle_alpha   90.00
_cell.angle_beta   90.00
_cell.angle_gamma   90.00
#
_symmetry.space_group_name_H-M   'P 1'
#
loop_
_entity.id
_entity.type
_entity.pdbx_description
1 polymer ?
#
loop_
_entity_poly.entity_id
_entity_poly.type
_entity_poly.pdbx_seq_one_letter_code
_entity_poly.pdbx_strand_id
1 'polypeptide(L)'
;MNISLFSQLLSYFPREKFDRLVKKHGSDKHRKGINSWAHFVSMLFCHIGGASSVHDISKGLRITTGNINHLGIGRVPCKSSLSYINRHRSYELFRDFYYKMLEELWHRHSFALTGLKRLKRIVYLLDATVIPLCLKVFDWATYRSTKGQ
;
A
#
# COMPACT_ATOMS: atom_id res chain seq x y z
N MET A 1 0.47 -3.10 26.52
CA MET A 1 -0.23 -2.41 25.41
C MET A 1 -0.55 -3.45 24.34
N ASN A 2 -1.84 -3.71 24.06
CA ASN A 2 -2.23 -4.57 22.93
C ASN A 2 -2.05 -3.79 21.63
N ILE A 3 -0.88 -3.95 21.01
CA ILE A 3 -0.58 -3.39 19.68
C ILE A 3 -1.36 -4.25 18.68
N SER A 4 -2.22 -3.64 17.86
CA SER A 4 -2.94 -4.39 16.82
C SER A 4 -1.94 -5.01 15.84
N LEU A 5 -2.25 -6.17 15.27
CA LEU A 5 -1.42 -6.82 14.23
C LEU A 5 -1.08 -5.84 13.09
N PHE A 6 -2.01 -4.94 12.77
CA PHE A 6 -1.82 -3.90 11.79
C PHE A 6 -0.77 -2.85 12.20
N SER A 7 -0.73 -2.45 13.48
CA SER A 7 0.31 -1.55 14.01
C SER A 7 1.68 -2.24 14.05
N GLN A 8 1.73 -3.54 14.39
CA GLN A 8 2.96 -4.33 14.26
C GLN A 8 3.43 -4.36 12.81
N LEU A 9 2.52 -4.55 11.86
CA LEU A 9 2.89 -4.53 10.44
C LEU A 9 3.42 -3.15 10.01
N LEU A 10 2.75 -2.07 10.43
CA LEU A 10 3.21 -0.71 10.15
C LEU A 10 4.61 -0.44 10.71
N SER A 11 4.99 -1.08 11.81
CA SER A 11 6.33 -0.92 12.39
C SER A 11 7.47 -1.39 11.46
N TYR A 12 7.20 -2.27 10.50
CA TYR A 12 8.18 -2.69 9.50
C TYR A 12 8.45 -1.62 8.43
N PHE A 13 7.57 -0.62 8.31
CA PHE A 13 7.72 0.46 7.35
C PHE A 13 8.45 1.64 8.00
N PRO A 14 9.68 1.98 7.56
CA PRO A 14 10.52 3.00 8.17
C PRO A 14 9.95 4.39 7.93
N ARG A 15 9.30 4.96 8.96
CA ARG A 15 8.62 6.26 8.89
C ARG A 15 9.53 7.39 8.44
N GLU A 16 10.77 7.42 8.92
CA GLU A 16 11.73 8.47 8.58
C GLU A 16 12.04 8.50 7.08
N LYS A 17 12.18 7.33 6.44
CA LYS A 17 12.45 7.23 5.00
C LYS A 17 11.25 7.66 4.18
N PHE A 18 10.05 7.29 4.62
CA PHE A 18 8.82 7.76 4.02
C PHE A 18 8.72 9.30 4.09
N ASP A 19 8.97 9.89 5.25
CA ASP A 19 8.89 11.34 5.43
C ASP A 19 9.93 12.11 4.58
N ARG A 20 11.12 11.53 4.35
CA ARG A 20 12.10 12.07 3.39
C ARG A 20 11.55 12.08 1.95
N LEU A 21 10.88 11.01 1.51
CA LEU A 21 10.25 10.95 0.20
C LEU A 21 9.06 11.91 0.09
N VAL A 22 8.26 12.07 1.15
CA VAL A 22 7.17 13.06 1.21
C VAL A 22 7.71 14.47 0.98
N LYS A 23 8.84 14.82 1.60
CA LYS A 23 9.50 16.11 1.39
C LYS A 23 10.01 16.25 -0.05
N LYS A 24 10.69 15.22 -0.58
CA LYS A 24 11.20 15.20 -1.96
C LYS A 24 10.09 15.45 -2.99
N HIS A 25 8.96 14.78 -2.84
CA HIS A 25 7.81 14.86 -3.76
C HIS A 25 6.87 16.03 -3.48
N GLY A 26 7.06 16.77 -2.37
CA GLY A 26 6.14 17.82 -1.96
C GLY A 26 4.69 17.33 -1.74
N SER A 27 4.49 16.04 -1.46
CA SER A 27 3.18 15.35 -1.48
C SER A 27 2.18 15.88 -0.42
N ASP A 28 2.68 16.63 0.55
CA ASP A 28 1.91 17.23 1.63
C ASP A 28 1.72 18.75 1.50
N LYS A 29 2.22 19.39 0.44
CA LYS A 29 2.23 20.87 0.27
C LYS A 29 0.84 21.51 0.34
N HIS A 30 -0.20 20.81 -0.13
CA HIS A 30 -1.58 21.31 -0.15
C HIS A 30 -2.55 20.43 0.68
N ARG A 31 -2.03 19.74 1.71
CA ARG A 31 -2.86 18.80 2.48
C ARG A 31 -3.91 19.52 3.32
N LYS A 32 -5.18 19.11 3.20
CA LYS A 32 -6.29 19.57 4.05
C LYS A 32 -6.54 18.60 5.22
N GLY A 33 -5.55 18.49 6.11
CA GLY A 33 -5.66 17.72 7.35
C GLY A 33 -5.34 16.22 7.28
N ILE A 34 -5.27 15.61 6.08
CA ILE A 34 -4.80 14.22 5.90
C ILE A 34 -3.45 14.22 5.21
N ASN A 35 -2.42 13.79 5.94
CA ASN A 35 -1.05 13.69 5.42
C ASN A 35 -0.83 12.43 4.57
N SER A 36 0.31 12.38 3.90
CA SER A 36 0.69 11.25 3.04
C SER A 36 0.81 9.94 3.82
N TRP A 37 1.22 9.99 5.09
CA TRP A 37 1.28 8.80 5.94
C TRP A 37 -0.11 8.23 6.25
N ALA A 38 -1.08 9.07 6.61
CA ALA A 38 -2.45 8.64 6.85
C ALA A 38 -3.08 8.04 5.60
N HIS A 39 -2.72 8.54 4.42
CA HIS A 39 -3.12 7.95 3.15
C HIS A 39 -2.44 6.59 2.90
N PHE A 40 -1.13 6.49 3.12
CA PHE A 40 -0.40 5.21 3.05
C PHE A 40 -1.04 4.15 3.94
N VAL A 41 -1.26 4.46 5.22
CA VAL A 41 -1.90 3.57 6.19
C VAL A 41 -3.29 3.15 5.71
N SER A 42 -4.05 4.08 5.10
CA SER A 42 -5.39 3.77 4.59
C SER A 42 -5.36 2.79 3.41
N MET A 43 -4.42 2.96 2.49
CA MET A 43 -4.26 2.05 1.37
C MET A 43 -3.69 0.69 1.81
N LEU A 44 -2.76 0.67 2.77
CA LEU A 44 -2.25 -0.59 3.33
C LEU A 44 -3.37 -1.38 4.03
N PHE A 45 -4.22 -0.69 4.80
CA PHE A 45 -5.40 -1.31 5.40
C PHE A 45 -6.35 -1.88 4.33
N CYS A 46 -6.54 -1.17 3.22
CA CYS A 46 -7.35 -1.66 2.10
C CYS A 46 -6.85 -3.00 1.57
N HIS A 47 -5.55 -3.10 1.30
CA HIS A 47 -4.95 -4.30 0.71
C HIS A 47 -4.97 -5.50 1.65
N ILE A 48 -4.79 -5.28 2.95
CA ILE A 48 -4.67 -6.37 3.93
C ILE A 48 -6.03 -6.77 4.50
N GLY A 49 -6.89 -5.78 4.73
CA GLY A 49 -8.25 -6.00 5.22
C GLY A 49 -9.23 -6.45 4.14
N GLY A 50 -8.79 -6.58 2.88
CA GLY A 50 -9.67 -6.93 1.76
C GLY A 50 -10.81 -5.92 1.54
N ALA A 51 -10.59 -4.65 1.92
CA ALA A 51 -11.64 -3.64 1.79
C ALA A 51 -11.88 -3.34 0.31
N SER A 52 -13.12 -3.49 -0.14
CA SER A 52 -13.50 -3.33 -1.56
C SER A 52 -13.98 -1.92 -1.90
N SER A 53 -14.17 -1.04 -0.90
CA SER A 53 -14.60 0.34 -1.11
C SER A 53 -13.91 1.35 -0.21
N VAL A 54 -13.86 2.62 -0.65
CA VAL A 54 -13.40 3.75 0.18
C VAL A 54 -14.24 3.96 1.44
N HIS A 55 -15.48 3.49 1.44
CA HIS A 55 -16.32 3.51 2.64
C HIS A 55 -15.84 2.47 3.65
N ASP A 56 -15.57 1.24 3.19
CA ASP A 56 -15.10 0.14 4.03
C ASP A 56 -13.73 0.45 4.62
N ILE A 57 -12.83 1.09 3.85
CA ILE A 57 -11.54 1.56 4.38
C ILE A 57 -11.76 2.56 5.51
N SER A 58 -12.59 3.58 5.30
CA SER A 58 -12.81 4.63 6.30
C SER A 58 -13.49 4.10 7.56
N LYS A 59 -14.51 3.24 7.41
CA LYS A 59 -15.25 2.64 8.52
C LYS A 59 -14.39 1.61 9.25
N GLY A 60 -13.73 0.72 8.52
CA GLY A 60 -12.83 -0.30 9.07
C GLY A 60 -11.71 0.32 9.89
N LEU A 61 -11.03 1.34 9.36
CA LEU A 61 -10.02 2.07 10.12
C LEU A 61 -10.58 2.70 11.39
N ARG A 62 -11.79 3.28 11.38
CA ARG A 62 -12.38 3.85 12.61
C ARG A 62 -12.67 2.78 13.67
N ILE A 63 -13.11 1.60 13.26
CA ILE A 63 -13.43 0.49 14.18
C ILE A 63 -12.16 -0.14 14.73
N THR A 64 -11.19 -0.44 13.85
CA THR A 64 -9.93 -1.09 14.23
C THR A 64 -9.02 -0.16 15.02
N THR A 65 -9.17 1.15 14.85
CA THR A 65 -8.28 2.14 15.44
C THR A 65 -8.93 2.84 16.63
N GLY A 66 -9.13 2.09 17.72
CA GLY A 66 -9.58 2.68 19.00
C GLY A 66 -8.59 3.74 19.56
N ASN A 67 -7.29 3.62 19.24
CA ASN A 67 -6.26 4.63 19.53
C ASN A 67 -5.36 4.89 18.31
N ILE A 68 -5.67 5.95 17.58
CA ILE A 68 -5.03 6.36 16.30
C ILE A 68 -3.56 6.75 16.43
N ASN A 69 -3.13 7.11 17.64
CA ASN A 69 -1.75 7.53 17.88
C ASN A 69 -0.76 6.40 17.62
N HIS A 70 -1.13 5.14 17.87
CA HIS A 70 -0.26 3.98 17.64
C HIS A 70 -0.04 3.63 16.16
N LEU A 71 -0.82 4.21 15.24
CA LEU A 71 -0.58 4.09 13.79
C LEU A 71 0.23 5.27 13.22
N GLY A 72 0.59 6.24 14.07
CA GLY A 72 1.28 7.46 13.65
C GLY A 72 0.43 8.35 12.74
N ILE A 73 -0.90 8.23 12.81
CA ILE A 73 -1.87 9.05 12.08
C ILE A 73 -2.60 9.98 13.06
N GLY A 74 -2.67 11.28 12.73
CA GLY A 74 -3.41 12.25 13.57
C GLY A 74 -4.92 12.20 13.35
N ARG A 75 -5.38 11.69 12.21
CA ARG A 75 -6.80 11.61 11.86
C ARG A 75 -7.06 10.50 10.84
N VAL A 76 -8.08 9.69 11.08
CA VAL A 76 -8.57 8.71 10.09
C VAL A 76 -9.30 9.45 8.95
N PRO A 77 -8.93 9.24 7.68
CA PRO A 77 -9.63 9.84 6.55
C PRO A 77 -11.11 9.43 6.51
N CYS A 78 -12.02 10.37 6.25
CA CYS A 78 -13.39 10.04 5.90
C CYS A 78 -13.48 9.61 4.42
N LYS A 79 -14.60 8.98 4.02
CA LYS A 79 -14.85 8.52 2.65
C LYS A 79 -14.55 9.59 1.59
N SER A 80 -15.05 10.82 1.77
CA SER A 80 -14.89 11.91 0.80
C SER A 80 -13.44 12.39 0.73
N SER A 81 -12.76 12.54 1.87
CA SER A 81 -11.33 12.87 1.92
C SER A 81 -10.48 11.80 1.23
N LEU A 82 -10.72 10.52 1.50
CA LEU A 82 -9.95 9.43 0.91
C LEU A 82 -10.15 9.36 -0.61
N SER A 83 -11.39 9.50 -1.08
CA SER A 83 -11.70 9.57 -2.52
C SER A 83 -10.99 10.75 -3.20
N TYR A 84 -11.05 11.93 -2.60
CA TYR A 84 -10.37 13.12 -3.11
C TYR A 84 -8.86 12.90 -3.19
N ILE A 85 -8.24 12.38 -2.13
CA ILE A 85 -6.81 12.15 -2.05
C ILE A 85 -6.36 11.10 -3.07
N ASN A 86 -7.10 10.00 -3.24
CA ASN A 86 -6.80 8.98 -4.25
C ASN A 86 -6.77 9.55 -5.66
N ARG A 87 -7.60 10.57 -5.94
CA ARG A 87 -7.64 11.21 -7.25
C ARG A 87 -6.50 12.22 -7.48
N HIS A 88 -6.07 12.94 -6.43
CA HIS A 88 -5.21 14.12 -6.60
C HIS A 88 -3.77 13.91 -6.12
N ARG A 89 -3.49 12.96 -5.22
CA ARG A 89 -2.12 12.72 -4.76
C ARG A 89 -1.37 11.87 -5.79
N SER A 90 -0.20 12.33 -6.20
CA SER A 90 0.67 11.59 -7.12
C SER A 90 1.04 10.22 -6.55
N TYR A 91 0.98 9.19 -7.39
CA TYR A 91 1.36 7.83 -7.03
C TYR A 91 2.88 7.65 -6.88
N GLU A 92 3.67 8.61 -7.37
CA GLU A 92 5.13 8.54 -7.42
C GLU A 92 5.76 8.40 -6.03
N LEU A 93 5.15 9.00 -5.02
CA LEU A 93 5.56 8.82 -3.62
C LEU A 93 5.53 7.34 -3.22
N PHE A 94 4.43 6.64 -3.53
CA PHE A 94 4.25 5.23 -3.15
C PHE A 94 5.15 4.32 -3.99
N ARG A 95 5.33 4.64 -5.28
CA ARG A 95 6.27 3.94 -6.17
C ARG A 95 7.69 4.01 -5.63
N ASP A 96 8.18 5.21 -5.36
CA ASP A 96 9.56 5.41 -4.88
C ASP A 96 9.76 4.77 -3.50
N PHE A 97 8.73 4.81 -2.63
CA PHE A 97 8.78 4.13 -1.34
C PHE A 97 8.84 2.61 -1.49
N TYR A 98 8.07 2.02 -2.40
CA TYR A 98 8.14 0.60 -2.73
C TYR A 98 9.54 0.19 -3.17
N TYR A 99 10.13 0.89 -4.15
CA TYR A 99 11.47 0.55 -4.64
C TYR A 99 12.53 0.72 -3.56
N LYS A 100 12.39 1.72 -2.68
CA LYS A 100 13.30 1.89 -1.55
C LYS A 100 13.22 0.72 -0.56
N MET A 101 12.01 0.25 -0.27
CA MET A 101 11.81 -0.93 0.58
C MET A 101 12.35 -2.20 -0.09
N LEU A 102 12.10 -2.37 -1.38
CA LEU A 102 12.58 -3.51 -2.16
C LEU A 102 14.10 -3.61 -2.13
N GLU A 103 14.79 -2.50 -2.42
CA GLU A 103 16.25 -2.39 -2.38
C GLU A 103 16.79 -2.81 -1.00
N GLU A 104 16.20 -2.28 0.08
CA GLU A 104 16.66 -2.61 1.44
C GLU A 104 16.42 -4.07 1.83
N LEU A 105 15.27 -4.63 1.46
CA LEU A 105 14.98 -6.02 1.70
C LEU A 105 15.94 -6.92 0.92
N TRP A 106 16.25 -6.56 -0.33
CA TRP A 106 17.22 -7.28 -1.16
C TRP A 106 18.63 -7.27 -0.57
N HIS A 107 19.05 -6.14 0.02
CA HIS A 107 20.36 -6.06 0.67
C HIS A 107 20.40 -6.79 2.02
N ARG A 108 19.36 -6.67 2.85
CA ARG A 108 19.30 -7.33 4.18
C ARG A 108 19.10 -8.83 4.05
N HIS A 109 18.23 -9.23 3.16
CA HIS A 109 18.04 -10.61 2.75
C HIS A 109 18.59 -10.71 1.35
N SER A 110 19.91 -10.88 1.25
CA SER A 110 20.44 -11.60 0.10
C SER A 110 19.72 -12.93 0.13
N PHE A 111 18.59 -13.04 -0.60
CA PHE A 111 17.78 -14.25 -0.69
C PHE A 111 18.79 -15.32 -0.94
N ALA A 112 19.06 -16.13 0.08
CA ALA A 112 20.21 -16.97 0.05
C ALA A 112 19.81 -18.04 -0.96
N LEU A 113 20.21 -17.80 -2.22
CA LEU A 113 19.98 -18.68 -3.35
C LEU A 113 20.62 -20.04 -3.06
N THR A 114 21.29 -20.24 -1.93
CA THR A 114 21.71 -21.53 -1.37
C THR A 114 20.64 -22.61 -1.52
N GLY A 115 19.36 -22.31 -1.31
CA GLY A 115 18.27 -23.27 -1.58
C GLY A 115 18.03 -23.53 -3.08
N LEU A 116 18.10 -22.49 -3.89
CA LEU A 116 17.91 -22.54 -5.35
C LEU A 116 19.11 -23.17 -6.09
N LYS A 117 20.34 -23.04 -5.55
CA LYS A 117 21.57 -23.69 -6.03
C LYS A 117 21.52 -25.23 -5.88
N ARG A 118 20.65 -25.75 -5.00
CA ARG A 118 20.38 -27.18 -4.87
C ARG A 118 19.41 -27.73 -5.92
N LEU A 119 18.73 -26.86 -6.67
CA LEU A 119 17.82 -27.30 -7.74
C LEU A 119 18.65 -27.78 -8.93
N LYS A 120 18.56 -29.08 -9.23
CA LYS A 120 19.24 -29.70 -10.38
C LYS A 120 18.63 -29.33 -11.75
N ARG A 121 17.46 -28.67 -11.78
CA ARG A 121 16.75 -28.24 -12.99
C ARG A 121 16.37 -26.77 -12.88
N ILE A 122 16.37 -26.09 -14.02
CA ILE A 122 15.85 -24.72 -14.13
C ILE A 122 14.35 -24.77 -13.89
N VAL A 123 13.89 -24.21 -12.78
CA VAL A 123 12.47 -24.05 -12.46
C VAL A 123 12.09 -22.61 -12.77
N TYR A 124 11.23 -22.42 -13.77
CA TYR A 124 10.65 -21.11 -14.08
C TYR A 124 9.45 -20.89 -13.14
N LEU A 125 9.64 -20.03 -12.13
CA LEU A 125 8.55 -19.55 -11.29
C LEU A 125 7.99 -18.28 -11.92
N LEU A 126 6.86 -18.40 -12.61
CA LEU A 126 6.12 -17.27 -13.14
C LEU A 126 4.81 -17.17 -12.37
N ASP A 127 4.78 -16.28 -11.37
CA ASP A 127 3.56 -15.92 -10.66
C ASP A 127 2.99 -14.65 -11.28
N ALA A 128 1.72 -14.69 -11.69
CA ALA A 128 1.03 -13.58 -12.31
C ALA A 128 -0.25 -13.29 -11.54
N THR A 129 -0.30 -12.15 -10.85
CA THR A 129 -1.52 -11.68 -10.20
C THR A 129 -2.42 -11.00 -11.22
N VAL A 130 -3.58 -11.60 -11.53
CA VAL A 130 -4.58 -10.98 -12.40
C VAL A 130 -5.39 -9.96 -11.59
N ILE A 131 -5.31 -8.69 -11.96
CA ILE A 131 -6.14 -7.63 -11.36
C ILE A 131 -7.42 -7.52 -12.19
N PRO A 132 -8.62 -7.81 -11.64
CA PRO A 132 -9.86 -7.63 -12.37
C PRO A 132 -10.16 -6.14 -12.53
N LEU A 133 -10.17 -5.66 -13.78
CA LEU A 133 -10.45 -4.28 -14.12
C LEU A 133 -11.82 -4.14 -14.79
N CYS A 134 -12.47 -3.00 -14.57
CA CYS A 134 -13.68 -2.66 -15.31
C CYS A 134 -13.30 -2.14 -16.69
N LEU A 135 -13.61 -2.90 -17.73
CA LEU A 135 -13.31 -2.56 -19.13
C LEU A 135 -13.92 -1.22 -19.57
N LYS A 136 -15.00 -0.75 -18.93
CA LYS A 136 -15.61 0.56 -19.20
C LYS A 136 -14.73 1.75 -18.78
N VAL A 137 -13.82 1.53 -17.82
CA VAL A 137 -12.97 2.57 -17.22
C VAL A 137 -11.52 2.42 -17.68
N PHE A 138 -11.10 1.21 -18.05
CA PHE A 138 -9.74 0.88 -18.43
C PHE A 138 -9.75 0.18 -19.79
N ASP A 139 -9.76 0.99 -20.86
CA ASP A 139 -9.77 0.57 -22.26
C ASP A 139 -8.48 -0.13 -22.70
N TRP A 140 -7.36 0.17 -22.07
CA TRP A 140 -6.07 -0.48 -22.29
C TRP A 140 -5.98 -1.92 -21.73
N ALA A 141 -6.93 -2.34 -20.89
CA ALA A 141 -6.90 -3.66 -20.24
C ALA A 141 -7.52 -4.75 -21.13
N THR A 142 -6.76 -5.27 -22.10
CA THR A 142 -7.28 -6.16 -23.16
C THR A 142 -7.22 -7.66 -22.84
N TYR A 143 -6.66 -8.06 -21.70
CA TYR A 143 -6.34 -9.47 -21.41
C TYR A 143 -7.56 -10.41 -21.30
N ARG A 144 -8.66 -9.94 -20.68
CA ARG A 144 -9.95 -10.67 -20.64
C ARG A 144 -11.09 -9.69 -20.90
N SER A 145 -11.60 -9.70 -22.14
CA SER A 145 -12.66 -8.80 -22.62
C SER A 145 -14.09 -9.34 -22.40
N THR A 146 -14.23 -10.64 -22.13
CA THR A 146 -15.50 -11.32 -21.85
C THR A 146 -15.53 -11.84 -20.42
N LYS A 147 -16.58 -11.49 -19.66
CA LYS A 147 -16.91 -12.22 -18.43
C LYS A 147 -17.39 -13.62 -18.85
N GLY A 148 -16.78 -14.67 -18.28
CA GLY A 148 -17.54 -15.91 -18.06
C GLY A 148 -18.75 -15.56 -17.21
N GLN A 149 -19.90 -16.12 -17.59
CA GLN A 149 -21.24 -15.85 -17.06
C GLN A 149 -21.30 -15.67 -15.53
#